data_AF-A0A6C9QHU5-F1
#
_entry.id   AF-A0A6C9QHU5-F1
#
_cell.length_a   1.000
_cell.length_b   1.000
_cell.length_c   1.000
_cell.angle_alpha   90.00
_cell.angle_beta   90.00
_cell.angle_gamma   90.00
#
_symmetry.space_group_name_H-M   'P 1'
#
loop_
_entity.id
_entity.type
_entity.pdbx_description
1 polymer ?
#
loop_
_entity_poly.entity_id
_entity_poly.type
_entity_poly.pdbx_seq_one_letter_code
_entity_poly.pdbx_strand_id
1 'polypeptide(L)'
;DGTLGQLQQLRVRPMAWSCLGGGRLFNDDYFQPLRDELAVVAEELNAGSIEQVVYAWVLRLPSQPLPIIGSGKIERVRAAVEAETLKMTRQQWFRIRKAALGYDVP
;
A
#
# COMPACT_ATOMS: atom_id res chain seq x y z
N ASP A 1 -3.77 -0.72 17.61
CA ASP A 1 -3.92 0.40 18.56
C ASP A 1 -5.34 0.99 18.57
N GLY A 2 -6.16 0.81 17.52
CA GLY A 2 -7.57 1.21 17.50
C GLY A 2 -7.85 2.52 16.75
N THR A 3 -6.79 3.25 16.38
CA THR A 3 -6.86 4.55 15.68
C THR A 3 -7.71 4.49 14.41
N LEU A 4 -7.43 3.53 13.51
CA LEU A 4 -8.19 3.39 12.27
C LEU A 4 -9.65 2.94 12.51
N GLY A 5 -9.90 2.19 13.59
CA GLY A 5 -11.24 1.76 13.97
C GLY A 5 -12.10 2.95 14.43
N GLN A 6 -11.54 3.85 15.26
CA GLN A 6 -12.22 5.08 15.67
C GLN A 6 -12.53 5.98 14.46
N LEU A 7 -11.56 6.18 13.58
CA LEU A 7 -11.74 7.00 12.38
C LEU A 7 -12.82 6.44 11.46
N GLN A 8 -12.86 5.12 11.27
CA GLN A 8 -13.93 4.45 10.53
C GLN A 8 -15.31 4.66 11.20
N GLN A 9 -15.39 4.50 12.52
CA GLN A 9 -16.64 4.69 13.28
C GLN A 9 -17.16 6.13 13.17
N LEU A 10 -16.26 7.12 13.23
CA LEU A 10 -16.59 8.54 13.14
C LEU A 10 -16.74 9.04 11.69
N ARG A 11 -16.55 8.16 10.69
CA ARG A 11 -16.56 8.50 9.26
C ARG A 11 -15.54 9.59 8.89
N VAL A 12 -14.41 9.60 9.60
CA VAL A 12 -13.28 10.49 9.33
C VAL A 12 -12.27 9.75 8.47
N ARG A 13 -11.91 10.32 7.32
CA ARG A 13 -10.92 9.76 6.40
C ARG A 13 -9.52 10.26 6.78
N PRO A 14 -8.58 9.41 7.20
CA PRO A 14 -7.24 9.85 7.55
C PRO A 14 -6.41 10.20 6.32
N MET A 15 -5.56 11.22 6.43
CA MET A 15 -4.46 11.38 5.48
C MET A 15 -3.31 10.44 5.87
N ALA A 16 -2.94 9.53 4.98
CA ALA A 16 -1.85 8.57 5.21
C ALA A 16 -0.56 9.12 4.62
N TRP A 17 0.43 9.37 5.47
CA TRP A 17 1.75 9.85 5.07
C TRP A 17 2.77 8.71 5.06
N SER A 18 3.88 8.88 4.33
CA SER A 18 4.96 7.89 4.22
C SER A 18 4.51 6.48 3.80
N CYS A 19 3.52 6.36 2.90
CA CYS A 19 3.02 5.06 2.41
C CYS A 19 4.13 4.17 1.84
N LEU A 20 5.17 4.76 1.25
CA LEU A 20 6.34 4.04 0.71
C LEU A 20 7.49 3.91 1.73
N GLY A 21 7.21 4.00 3.03
CA GLY A 21 8.20 3.87 4.11
C GLY A 21 9.27 4.97 4.14
N GLY A 22 8.99 6.14 3.56
CA GLY A 22 9.96 7.22 3.37
C GLY A 22 11.06 6.88 2.36
N GLY A 23 10.80 5.95 1.43
CA GLY A 23 11.76 5.48 0.42
C GLY A 23 12.58 4.27 0.85
N ARG A 24 12.54 3.88 2.14
CA ARG A 24 13.23 2.67 2.65
C ARG A 24 12.72 1.39 2.00
N LEU A 25 11.45 1.36 1.57
CA LEU A 25 10.88 0.22 0.83
C LEU A 25 11.75 -0.22 -0.35
N PHE A 26 12.45 0.71 -1.01
CA PHE A 26 13.28 0.43 -2.18
C PHE A 26 14.76 0.22 -1.87
N ASN A 27 15.23 0.75 -0.73
CA ASN A 27 16.66 0.88 -0.45
C ASN A 27 17.15 -0.01 0.69
N ASP A 28 16.25 -0.53 1.52
CA ASP A 28 16.59 -1.32 2.70
C ASP A 28 16.34 -2.81 2.42
N ASP A 29 17.41 -3.61 2.53
CA ASP A 29 17.40 -5.06 2.26
C ASP A 29 16.43 -5.82 3.15
N TYR A 30 16.11 -5.29 4.33
CA TYR A 30 15.10 -5.86 5.22
C TYR A 30 13.74 -6.05 4.53
N PHE A 31 13.39 -5.18 3.57
CA PHE A 31 12.12 -5.27 2.85
C PHE A 31 12.17 -6.16 1.60
N GLN A 32 13.22 -6.94 1.36
CA GLN A 32 13.29 -7.80 0.19
C GLN A 32 12.10 -8.78 0.06
N PRO A 33 11.68 -9.50 1.13
CA PRO A 33 10.51 -10.38 1.04
C PRO A 33 9.22 -9.64 0.68
N LEU A 34 9.07 -8.40 1.17
CA LEU A 34 7.95 -7.54 0.84
C LEU A 34 8.00 -7.09 -0.63
N ARG A 35 9.18 -6.69 -1.13
CA ARG A 35 9.35 -6.31 -2.55
C ARG A 35 9.02 -7.47 -3.48
N ASP A 36 9.44 -8.69 -3.14
CA ASP A 36 9.18 -9.89 -3.92
C ASP A 36 7.66 -10.16 -4.01
N GLU A 37 6.97 -10.13 -2.87
CA GLU A 37 5.51 -10.33 -2.85
C GLU A 37 4.75 -9.21 -3.57
N LEU A 38 5.19 -7.96 -3.41
CA LEU A 38 4.61 -6.82 -4.14
C LEU A 38 4.78 -6.96 -5.65
N ALA A 39 5.92 -7.50 -6.12
CA ALA A 39 6.15 -7.73 -7.55
C ALA A 39 5.20 -8.80 -8.10
N VAL A 40 5.02 -9.92 -7.37
CA VAL A 40 4.05 -10.96 -7.76
C VAL A 40 2.63 -10.38 -7.83
N VAL A 41 2.21 -9.61 -6.81
CA VAL A 41 0.88 -8.99 -6.81
C VAL A 41 0.76 -7.90 -7.89
N ALA A 42 1.85 -7.22 -8.25
CA ALA A 42 1.85 -6.27 -9.35
C ALA A 42 1.52 -6.95 -10.68
N GLU A 43 2.13 -8.12 -10.95
CA GLU A 43 1.81 -8.93 -12.13
C GLU A 43 0.35 -9.39 -12.14
N GLU A 44 -0.15 -9.91 -11.01
CA GLU A 44 -1.54 -10.37 -10.86
C GLU A 44 -2.57 -9.25 -11.06
N LEU A 45 -2.21 -8.01 -10.74
CA LEU A 45 -3.08 -6.84 -10.86
C LEU A 45 -2.84 -6.03 -12.14
N ASN A 46 -1.89 -6.44 -12.98
CA ASN A 46 -1.40 -5.67 -14.12
C ASN A 46 -0.99 -4.23 -13.73
N ALA A 47 -0.38 -4.07 -12.55
CA ALA A 47 0.15 -2.80 -12.09
C ALA A 47 1.48 -2.48 -12.77
N GLY A 48 1.73 -1.20 -13.04
CA GLY A 48 2.98 -0.74 -13.66
C GLY A 48 4.17 -0.68 -12.68
N SER A 49 3.93 -0.80 -11.38
CA SER A 49 4.98 -0.73 -10.35
C SER A 49 4.53 -1.27 -8.99
N ILE A 50 5.48 -1.62 -8.11
CA ILE A 50 5.17 -2.02 -6.74
C ILE A 50 4.64 -0.86 -5.89
N GLU A 51 5.01 0.38 -6.22
CA GLU A 51 4.46 1.62 -5.66
C GLU A 51 2.94 1.65 -5.76
N GLN A 52 2.41 1.35 -6.96
CA GLN A 52 0.98 1.31 -7.21
C GLN A 52 0.28 0.26 -6.34
N VAL A 53 0.90 -0.92 -6.19
CA VAL A 53 0.38 -1.98 -5.32
C VAL A 53 0.33 -1.52 -3.86
N VAL A 54 1.36 -0.80 -3.38
CA VAL A 54 1.35 -0.26 -2.02
C VAL A 54 0.26 0.79 -1.83
N TYR A 55 0.08 1.70 -2.79
CA TYR A 55 -1.02 2.68 -2.71
C TYR A 55 -2.39 1.99 -2.73
N ALA A 56 -2.59 1.00 -3.61
CA ALA A 56 -3.82 0.20 -3.63
C ALA A 56 -4.04 -0.56 -2.32
N TRP A 57 -2.98 -1.08 -1.70
CA TRP A 57 -3.04 -1.75 -0.39
C TRP A 57 -3.50 -0.81 0.72
N VAL A 58 -2.99 0.43 0.75
CA VAL A 58 -3.43 1.47 1.71
C VAL A 58 -4.87 1.91 1.43
N LEU A 59 -5.22 2.17 0.17
CA LEU A 59 -6.56 2.60 -0.26
C LEU A 59 -7.64 1.57 0.06
N ARG A 60 -7.27 0.28 0.19
CA ARG A 60 -8.21 -0.80 0.49
C ARG A 60 -8.65 -0.85 1.96
N LEU A 61 -8.01 -0.09 2.85
CA LEU A 61 -8.39 -0.02 4.26
C LEU A 61 -9.84 0.50 4.43
N PRO A 62 -10.63 -0.07 5.35
CA PRO A 62 -12.03 0.30 5.53
C PRO A 62 -12.23 1.73 6.08
N SER A 63 -11.21 2.33 6.68
CA SER A 63 -11.19 3.74 7.08
C SER A 63 -11.02 4.73 5.91
N GLN A 64 -10.86 4.23 4.68
CA GLN A 64 -10.70 5.00 3.44
C GLN A 64 -9.63 6.11 3.51
N PRO A 65 -8.36 5.76 3.79
CA PRO A 65 -7.29 6.74 3.86
C PRO A 65 -7.08 7.51 2.55
N LEU A 66 -6.51 8.70 2.66
CA LEU A 66 -6.07 9.56 1.56
C LEU A 66 -4.54 9.56 1.53
N PRO A 67 -3.89 8.79 0.65
CA PRO A 67 -2.43 8.74 0.57
C PRO A 67 -1.84 10.08 0.15
N ILE A 68 -0.83 10.55 0.90
CA ILE A 68 -0.02 11.71 0.54
C ILE A 68 1.15 11.25 -0.31
N ILE A 69 1.23 11.76 -1.53
CA ILE A 69 2.34 11.48 -2.46
C ILE A 69 3.46 12.49 -2.20
N GLY A 70 4.62 12.00 -1.74
CA GLY A 70 5.79 12.83 -1.39
C GLY A 70 6.81 13.04 -2.53
N SER A 71 6.51 12.57 -3.75
CA SER A 71 7.44 12.68 -4.88
C SER A 71 7.33 14.05 -5.55
N GLY A 72 8.46 14.73 -5.78
CA GLY A 72 8.52 15.94 -6.61
C GLY A 72 8.50 15.67 -8.13
N LYS A 73 8.55 14.40 -8.54
CA LYS A 73 8.53 13.96 -9.94
C LYS A 73 7.10 13.68 -10.41
N ILE A 74 6.63 14.40 -11.43
CA ILE A 74 5.25 14.35 -11.91
C ILE A 74 4.86 12.97 -12.46
N GLU A 75 5.79 12.29 -13.11
CA GLU A 75 5.62 10.93 -13.62
C GLU A 75 5.29 9.93 -12.51
N ARG A 76 5.90 10.08 -11.33
CA ARG A 76 5.58 9.25 -10.15
C ARG A 76 4.23 9.60 -9.53
N VAL A 77 3.81 10.86 -9.62
CA VAL A 77 2.47 11.28 -9.18
C VAL A 77 1.41 10.65 -10.08
N ARG A 78 1.60 10.68 -11.40
CA ARG A 78 0.69 10.02 -12.36
C ARG A 78 0.59 8.51 -12.10
N ALA A 79 1.73 7.85 -11.93
CA ALA A 79 1.76 6.42 -11.59
C ALA A 79 1.01 6.13 -10.29
N ALA A 80 1.13 6.97 -9.26
CA ALA A 80 0.42 6.77 -7.99
C ALA A 80 -1.11 6.89 -8.13
N VAL A 81 -1.61 7.79 -9.00
CA VAL A 81 -3.06 7.95 -9.25
C VAL A 81 -3.66 6.70 -9.91
N GLU A 82 -2.93 6.02 -10.78
CA GLU A 82 -3.39 4.79 -11.43
C GLU A 82 -3.69 3.65 -10.43
N ALA A 83 -3.12 3.71 -9.22
CA ALA A 83 -3.40 2.75 -8.14
C ALA A 83 -4.89 2.71 -7.74
N GLU A 84 -5.65 3.79 -7.95
CA GLU A 84 -7.09 3.84 -7.67
C GLU A 84 -7.89 2.86 -8.56
N THR A 85 -7.33 2.49 -9.71
CA THR A 85 -7.99 1.57 -10.66
C THR A 85 -7.74 0.10 -10.34
N LEU A 86 -6.76 -0.20 -9.49
CA LEU A 86 -6.35 -1.57 -9.17
C LEU A 86 -7.38 -2.26 -8.27
N LYS A 87 -7.82 -3.45 -8.69
CA LYS A 87 -8.83 -4.26 -7.98
C LYS A 87 -8.18 -5.31 -7.09
N MET A 88 -7.53 -4.87 -6.02
CA MET A 88 -6.87 -5.76 -5.07
C MET A 88 -7.88 -6.64 -4.30
N THR A 89 -7.68 -7.95 -4.36
CA THR A 89 -8.46 -8.93 -3.60
C THR A 89 -8.05 -8.96 -2.13
N ARG A 90 -8.91 -9.50 -1.26
CA ARG A 90 -8.57 -9.67 0.17
C ARG A 90 -7.37 -10.61 0.36
N GLN A 91 -7.27 -11.67 -0.44
CA GLN A 91 -6.16 -12.62 -0.35
C GLN A 91 -4.82 -11.96 -0.69
N GLN A 92 -4.76 -11.17 -1.77
CA GLN A 92 -3.58 -10.37 -2.11
C GLN A 92 -3.23 -9.38 -0.99
N TRP A 93 -4.24 -8.72 -0.42
CA TRP A 93 -4.03 -7.78 0.69
C TRP A 93 -3.36 -8.44 1.91
N PHE A 94 -3.80 -9.66 2.27
CA PHE A 94 -3.20 -10.41 3.37
C PHE A 94 -1.83 -11.00 3.03
N ARG A 95 -1.59 -11.42 1.79
CA ARG A 95 -0.26 -11.86 1.33
C ARG A 95 0.78 -10.76 1.50
N ILE A 96 0.48 -9.54 1.06
CA ILE A 96 1.36 -8.37 1.26
C ILE A 96 1.61 -8.11 2.74
N ARG A 97 0.55 -8.15 3.58
CA ARG A 97 0.69 -7.99 5.04
C ARG A 97 1.62 -9.05 5.64
N LYS A 98 1.46 -10.32 5.23
CA LYS A 98 2.29 -11.43 5.70
C LYS A 98 3.75 -11.22 5.30
N ALA A 99 4.02 -10.85 4.05
CA ALA A 99 5.37 -10.58 3.58
C ALA A 99 6.04 -9.41 4.32
N ALA A 100 5.27 -8.40 4.72
CA ALA A 100 5.76 -7.27 5.51
C ALA A 100 6.06 -7.61 6.99
N LEU A 101 5.29 -8.53 7.60
CA LEU A 101 5.34 -8.81 9.04
C LEU A 101 6.04 -10.13 9.40
N GLY A 102 6.14 -11.07 8.46
CA GLY A 102 6.73 -12.40 8.65
C GLY A 102 5.80 -13.46 9.27
N TYR A 103 4.53 -13.13 9.57
CA TYR A 103 3.57 -14.05 10.17
C TYR A 103 2.13 -13.80 9.69
N ASP A 104 1.28 -14.83 9.76
CA ASP A 104 -0.13 -14.76 9.37
C ASP A 104 -0.97 -13.90 10.34
N VAL A 105 -2.19 -13.56 9.93
CA VAL A 105 -3.16 -12.97 10.88
C VAL A 105 -3.54 -14.00 11.96
N PRO A 106 -3.74 -13.58 13.22
CA PRO A 106 -4.39 -14.40 14.23
C PRO A 106 -5.82 -14.79 13.85
#